data_AF-A0A6N7LZI8-F1
#
_entry.id   AF-A0A6N7LZI8-F1
#
_cell.length_a   1.000
_cell.length_b   1.000
_cell.length_c   1.000
_cell.angle_alpha   90.00
_cell.angle_beta   90.00
_cell.angle_gamma   90.00
#
_symmetry.space_group_name_H-M   'P 1'
#
loop_
_entity.id
_entity.type
_entity.pdbx_description
1 polymer ?
#
loop_
_entity_poly.entity_id
_entity_poly.type
_entity_poly.pdbx_seq_one_letter_code
_entity_poly.pdbx_strand_id
1 'polypeptide(L)'
;MFVLAALAWAEPWRDIALSGLVGYAAISLTFAGAIHWGRVLSEFHQSNQFPTQLFGVLAAFLGWTGLLLPRELALPMLAAGLMFLWGTEQMLFNEELPRWYRKLRTLLTAGAVLAMLIGWAAAMLPMF
;
A
#
# COMPACT_ATOMS: atom_id res chain seq x y z
N MET A 1 3.92 3.55 11.37
CA MET A 1 4.75 2.69 10.50
C MET A 1 6.20 2.59 10.96
N PHE A 2 6.96 3.69 11.09
CA PHE A 2 8.38 3.60 11.49
C PHE A 2 8.61 3.01 12.88
N VAL A 3 7.74 3.30 13.84
CA VAL A 3 7.79 2.65 15.17
C VAL A 3 7.61 1.13 15.04
N LEU A 4 6.66 0.67 14.22
CA LEU A 4 6.49 -0.76 13.94
C LEU A 4 7.72 -1.33 13.22
N ALA A 5 8.27 -0.61 12.25
CA ALA A 5 9.49 -1.03 11.57
C ALA A 5 10.69 -1.17 12.52
N ALA A 6 10.82 -0.29 13.52
CA ALA A 6 11.84 -0.41 14.55
C ALA A 6 11.54 -1.55 15.53
N LEU A 7 10.30 -1.68 16.00
CA LEU A 7 9.87 -2.76 16.89
C LEU A 7 9.98 -4.15 16.24
N ALA A 8 9.97 -4.24 14.91
CA ALA A 8 10.22 -5.49 14.19
C ALA A 8 11.61 -6.09 14.49
N TRP A 9 12.57 -5.27 14.94
CA TRP A 9 13.90 -5.70 15.35
C TRP A 9 13.99 -6.01 16.86
N ALA A 10 12.90 -5.90 17.61
CA ALA A 10 12.84 -6.29 19.01
C ALA A 10 12.06 -7.60 19.13
N GLU A 11 12.72 -8.66 19.62
CA GLU A 11 12.15 -10.02 19.70
C GLU A 11 10.76 -10.08 20.36
N PRO A 12 10.49 -9.38 21.49
CA PRO A 12 9.16 -9.41 22.13
C PRO A 12 8.03 -8.82 21.28
N TRP A 13 8.36 -7.93 20.33
CA TRP A 13 7.39 -7.16 19.55
C TRP A 13 7.40 -7.51 18.07
N ARG A 14 8.31 -8.39 17.62
CA ARG A 14 8.56 -8.67 16.21
C ARG A 14 7.30 -9.09 15.47
N ASP A 15 6.57 -10.06 16.00
CA ASP A 15 5.40 -10.63 15.34
C ASP A 15 4.26 -9.62 15.17
N ILE A 16 3.94 -8.88 16.23
CA ILE A 16 2.88 -7.87 16.19
C ILE A 16 3.30 -6.67 15.33
N ALA A 17 4.59 -6.32 15.33
CA ALA A 17 5.14 -5.25 14.53
C ALA A 17 5.07 -5.57 13.03
N LEU A 18 5.54 -6.76 12.61
CA LEU A 18 5.47 -7.21 11.23
C LEU A 18 4.02 -7.37 10.75
N SER A 19 3.14 -7.93 11.60
CA SER A 19 1.71 -8.06 11.25
C SER A 19 1.03 -6.70 11.13
N GLY A 20 1.35 -5.75 12.01
CA GLY A 20 0.85 -4.38 11.95
C GLY A 20 1.35 -3.62 10.72
N LEU A 21 2.59 -3.89 10.29
CA LEU A 21 3.15 -3.38 9.04
C LEU A 21 2.35 -3.88 7.82
N VAL A 22 2.14 -5.20 7.70
CA VAL A 22 1.34 -5.80 6.62
C VAL A 22 -0.09 -5.22 6.62
N GLY A 23 -0.73 -5.16 7.79
CA GLY A 23 -2.07 -4.59 7.94
C GLY A 23 -2.16 -3.12 7.50
N TYR A 24 -1.17 -2.31 7.88
CA TYR A 24 -1.12 -0.91 7.47
C TYR A 24 -1.01 -0.75 5.95
N ALA A 25 -0.19 -1.55 5.28
CA ALA A 25 -0.05 -1.51 3.82
C ALA A 25 -1.32 -1.98 3.11
N ALA A 26 -1.96 -3.05 3.61
CA ALA A 26 -3.23 -3.55 3.08
C ALA A 26 -4.37 -2.50 3.16
N ILE A 27 -4.48 -1.81 4.30
CA ILE A 27 -5.43 -0.70 4.47
C ILE A 27 -5.11 0.44 3.51
N SER A 28 -3.83 0.78 3.36
CA SER A 28 -3.40 1.90 2.50
C SER A 28 -3.67 1.66 1.00
N LEU A 29 -3.55 0.40 0.56
CA LEU A 29 -3.93 -0.04 -0.79
C LEU A 29 -5.45 0.03 -0.99
N THR A 30 -6.20 -0.54 -0.04
CA THR A 30 -7.67 -0.56 -0.08
C THR A 30 -8.26 0.86 -0.08
N PHE A 31 -7.72 1.75 0.75
CA PHE A 31 -8.17 3.14 0.84
C PHE A 31 -7.98 3.89 -0.48
N ALA A 32 -6.85 3.69 -1.16
CA ALA A 32 -6.65 4.30 -2.47
C ALA A 32 -7.54 3.67 -3.54
N GLY A 33 -7.76 2.35 -3.52
CA GLY A 33 -8.74 1.73 -4.38
C GLY A 33 -10.14 2.31 -4.20
N ALA A 34 -10.54 2.58 -2.95
CA ALA A 34 -11.81 3.24 -2.62
C ALA A 34 -11.89 4.69 -3.13
N ILE A 35 -10.78 5.44 -3.14
CA ILE A 35 -10.74 6.80 -3.72
C ILE A 35 -11.03 6.76 -5.22
N HIS A 36 -10.42 5.82 -5.94
CA HIS A 36 -10.67 5.65 -7.39
C HIS A 36 -12.13 5.26 -7.66
N TRP A 37 -12.71 4.38 -6.86
CA TRP A 37 -14.15 4.08 -6.92
C TRP A 37 -15.03 5.30 -6.62
N GLY A 38 -14.67 6.09 -5.61
CA GLY A 38 -15.40 7.31 -5.25
C GLY A 38 -15.42 8.33 -6.38
N ARG A 39 -14.31 8.49 -7.10
CA ARG A 39 -14.23 9.34 -8.31
C ARG A 39 -15.17 8.84 -9.41
N VAL A 40 -15.11 7.54 -9.72
CA VAL A 40 -16.00 6.95 -10.73
C VAL A 40 -17.47 7.16 -10.37
N LEU A 41 -17.82 7.06 -9.08
CA LEU A 41 -19.18 7.31 -8.62
C LEU A 41 -19.60 8.79 -8.79
N SER A 42 -18.68 9.73 -8.60
CA SER A 42 -18.95 11.17 -8.82
C SER A 42 -19.07 11.56 -10.30
N GLU A 43 -18.39 10.83 -11.18
CA GLU A 43 -18.35 11.10 -12.63
C GLU A 43 -19.12 10.06 -13.45
N PHE A 44 -20.06 9.35 -12.82
CA PHE A 44 -20.74 8.16 -13.38
C PHE A 44 -21.47 8.41 -14.72
N HIS A 45 -21.74 9.66 -15.08
CA HIS A 45 -22.35 10.04 -16.35
C HIS A 45 -21.35 10.09 -17.54
N GLN A 46 -20.04 9.99 -17.30
CA GLN A 46 -19.01 9.96 -18.34
C GLN A 46 -18.75 8.53 -18.86
N SER A 47 -18.25 8.42 -20.10
CA SER A 47 -17.99 7.17 -20.81
C SER A 47 -17.17 6.14 -20.02
N ASN A 48 -17.34 4.86 -20.37
CA ASN A 48 -16.69 3.64 -19.85
C ASN A 48 -15.51 3.83 -18.86
N GLN A 49 -15.83 4.00 -17.57
CA GLN A 49 -14.88 4.10 -16.45
C GLN A 49 -14.38 2.73 -15.95
N PHE A 50 -14.65 1.65 -16.68
CA PHE A 50 -14.33 0.28 -16.31
C PHE A 50 -12.85 0.05 -15.93
N PRO A 51 -11.86 0.62 -16.65
CA PRO A 51 -10.44 0.45 -16.26
C PRO A 51 -10.13 0.99 -14.86
N THR A 52 -10.69 2.15 -14.51
CA THR A 52 -10.50 2.80 -13.20
C THR A 52 -11.20 2.01 -12.08
N GLN A 53 -12.38 1.45 -12.36
CA GLN A 53 -13.10 0.58 -11.42
C GLN A 53 -12.31 -0.70 -11.13
N LEU A 54 -11.85 -1.38 -12.18
CA LEU A 54 -11.04 -2.59 -12.05
C LEU A 54 -9.75 -2.29 -11.27
N PHE A 55 -9.12 -1.16 -11.56
CA PHE A 55 -7.93 -0.71 -10.85
C PHE A 55 -8.16 -0.54 -9.34
N GLY A 56 -9.29 0.07 -8.95
CA GLY A 56 -9.66 0.20 -7.53
C GLY A 56 -9.88 -1.15 -6.84
N VAL A 57 -10.52 -2.10 -7.53
CA VAL A 57 -10.69 -3.47 -7.00
C VAL A 57 -9.35 -4.19 -6.87
N LEU A 58 -8.49 -4.11 -7.89
CA LEU A 58 -7.18 -4.75 -7.88
C LEU A 58 -6.31 -4.24 -6.73
N ALA A 59 -6.34 -2.95 -6.42
CA ALA A 59 -5.62 -2.39 -5.28
C ALA A 59 -6.08 -3.02 -3.95
N ALA A 60 -7.39 -3.11 -3.71
CA ALA A 60 -7.93 -3.76 -2.50
C ALA A 60 -7.58 -5.26 -2.46
N PHE A 61 -7.65 -5.94 -3.60
CA PHE A 61 -7.32 -7.35 -3.71
C PHE A 61 -5.84 -7.63 -3.39
N LEU A 62 -4.93 -6.79 -3.86
CA LEU A 62 -3.50 -6.85 -3.52
C LEU A 62 -3.26 -6.65 -2.01
N GLY A 63 -4.02 -5.74 -1.38
CA GLY A 63 -3.98 -5.57 0.06
C GLY A 63 -4.42 -6.82 0.81
N TRP A 64 -5.56 -7.38 0.40
CA TRP A 64 -6.12 -8.58 1.00
C TRP A 64 -5.22 -9.82 0.82
N THR A 65 -4.65 -10.05 -0.37
CA THR A 65 -3.74 -11.18 -0.59
C THR A 65 -2.50 -11.08 0.29
N GLY A 66 -2.01 -9.87 0.57
CA GLY A 66 -0.88 -9.66 1.47
C GLY A 66 -1.16 -10.10 2.91
N LEU A 67 -2.42 -10.06 3.36
CA LEU A 67 -2.80 -10.54 4.70
C LEU A 67 -2.77 -12.08 4.80
N LEU A 68 -2.86 -12.78 3.68
CA LEU A 68 -2.89 -14.24 3.63
C LEU A 68 -1.50 -14.87 3.42
N LEU A 69 -0.52 -14.06 3.03
CA LEU A 69 0.83 -14.53 2.75
C LEU A 69 1.69 -14.58 4.02
N PRO A 70 2.69 -15.48 4.05
CA PRO A 70 3.80 -15.38 5.00
C PRO A 70 4.46 -14.00 4.90
N ARG A 71 4.91 -13.46 6.04
CA ARG A 71 5.41 -12.07 6.15
C ARG A 71 6.62 -11.82 5.24
N GLU A 72 7.40 -12.85 5.02
CA GLU A 72 8.56 -12.93 4.14
C GLU A 72 8.22 -12.56 2.69
N LEU A 73 7.01 -12.94 2.25
CA LEU A 73 6.47 -12.68 0.92
C LEU A 73 5.53 -11.47 0.90
N ALA A 74 4.74 -11.30 1.97
CA ALA A 74 3.76 -10.24 2.09
C ALA A 74 4.39 -8.85 2.04
N LEU A 75 5.47 -8.62 2.81
CA LEU A 75 6.13 -7.31 2.92
C LEU A 75 6.67 -6.79 1.57
N PRO A 76 7.48 -7.54 0.81
CA PRO A 76 7.98 -7.07 -0.48
C PRO A 76 6.86 -6.97 -1.52
N MET A 77 5.88 -7.90 -1.52
CA MET A 77 4.73 -7.83 -2.42
C MET A 77 3.89 -6.57 -2.17
N LEU A 78 3.58 -6.25 -0.91
CA LEU A 78 2.79 -5.08 -0.55
C LEU A 78 3.56 -3.78 -0.82
N ALA A 79 4.87 -3.76 -0.58
CA ALA A 79 5.72 -2.64 -0.98
C ALA A 79 5.69 -2.40 -2.50
N ALA A 80 5.79 -3.48 -3.29
CA ALA A 80 5.66 -3.42 -4.74
C ALA A 80 4.26 -2.96 -5.18
N GLY A 81 3.20 -3.44 -4.53
CA GLY A 81 1.82 -3.02 -4.79
C GLY A 81 1.59 -1.54 -4.51
N LEU A 82 2.15 -1.02 -3.40
CA LEU A 82 2.11 0.41 -3.06
C LEU A 82 2.83 1.25 -4.12
N MET A 83 4.02 0.82 -4.56
CA MET A 83 4.78 1.49 -5.62
C MET A 83 4.07 1.44 -6.97
N PHE A 84 3.48 0.29 -7.32
CA PHE A 84 2.72 0.11 -8.55
C PHE A 84 1.54 1.08 -8.59
N LEU A 85 0.73 1.09 -7.53
CA LEU A 85 -0.43 1.97 -7.39
C LEU A 85 -0.02 3.45 -7.50
N TRP A 86 1.02 3.85 -6.76
CA TRP A 86 1.54 5.21 -6.85
C TRP A 86 2.04 5.56 -8.26
N GLY A 87 2.79 4.67 -8.91
CA GLY A 87 3.31 4.88 -10.26
C GLY A 87 2.20 5.07 -11.27
N THR A 88 1.17 4.22 -11.23
CA THR A 88 -0.01 4.36 -12.09
C THR A 88 -0.78 5.65 -11.80
N GLU A 89 -0.88 6.10 -10.54
CA GLU A 89 -1.49 7.39 -10.19
C GLU A 89 -0.72 8.57 -10.80
N GLN A 90 0.61 8.52 -10.83
CA GLN A 90 1.43 9.56 -11.45
C GLN A 90 1.46 9.52 -12.99
N MET A 91 1.23 8.34 -13.59
CA MET A 91 1.29 8.18 -15.05
C MET A 91 -0.06 8.43 -15.71
N LEU A 92 -1.13 7.86 -15.16
CA LEU A 92 -2.45 7.84 -15.79
C LEU A 92 -3.40 8.90 -15.22
N PHE A 93 -3.25 9.24 -13.93
CA PHE A 93 -4.20 10.10 -13.21
C PHE A 93 -3.59 11.44 -12.78
N ASN A 94 -2.47 11.83 -13.41
CA ASN A 94 -1.71 13.03 -13.05
C ASN A 94 -2.50 14.33 -13.25
N GLU A 95 -3.29 14.42 -14.29
CA GLU A 95 -4.08 15.64 -14.57
C GLU A 95 -5.40 15.65 -13.80
N GLU A 96 -5.88 14.47 -13.43
CA GLU A 96 -7.15 14.25 -12.76
C GLU A 96 -7.10 14.45 -11.24
N LEU A 97 -5.95 14.14 -10.62
CA LEU A 97 -5.78 14.19 -9.17
C LEU A 97 -5.23 15.55 -8.71
N PRO A 98 -5.79 16.20 -7.68
CA PRO A 98 -5.24 17.45 -7.14
C PRO A 98 -3.78 17.33 -6.73
N ARG A 99 -2.96 18.36 -7.00
CA ARG A 99 -1.52 18.35 -6.69
C ARG A 99 -1.22 18.09 -5.21
N TRP A 100 -2.04 18.61 -4.30
CA TRP A 100 -1.88 18.38 -2.86
C TRP A 100 -2.05 16.89 -2.50
N TYR A 101 -3.02 16.22 -3.13
CA TYR A 101 -3.29 14.80 -2.92
C TYR A 101 -2.13 13.97 -3.43
N ARG A 102 -1.61 14.26 -4.62
CA ARG A 102 -0.44 13.55 -5.18
C ARG A 102 0.79 13.71 -4.29
N LYS A 103 1.06 14.92 -3.78
CA LYS A 103 2.18 15.17 -2.85
C LYS A 103 2.03 14.37 -1.56
N LEU A 104 0.83 14.38 -0.97
CA LEU A 104 0.52 13.59 0.22
C LEU A 104 0.73 12.09 -0.05
N ARG A 105 0.21 11.59 -1.18
CA ARG A 105 0.33 10.20 -1.60
C ARG A 105 1.77 9.77 -1.79
N THR A 106 2.61 10.61 -2.40
CA THR A 106 4.04 10.35 -2.53
C THR A 106 4.73 10.23 -1.18
N LEU A 107 4.47 11.14 -0.24
CA LEU A 107 5.08 11.09 1.09
C LEU A 107 4.64 9.85 1.88
N LEU A 108 3.34 9.53 1.86
CA LEU A 108 2.80 8.35 2.53
C LEU A 108 3.33 7.05 1.93
N THR A 109 3.35 6.94 0.59
CA THR A 109 3.83 5.75 -0.12
C THR A 109 5.32 5.55 0.12
N ALA A 110 6.13 6.60 -0.04
CA ALA A 110 7.57 6.51 0.21
C ALA A 110 7.87 6.09 1.66
N GLY A 111 7.20 6.71 2.63
CA GLY A 111 7.37 6.34 4.04
C GLY A 111 6.92 4.91 4.35
N ALA A 112 5.79 4.47 3.78
CA ALA A 112 5.28 3.12 3.95
C ALA A 112 6.20 2.08 3.33
N VAL A 113 6.67 2.31 2.10
CA VAL A 113 7.61 1.42 1.39
C VAL A 113 8.93 1.32 2.16
N LEU A 114 9.49 2.44 2.62
CA LEU A 114 10.70 2.42 3.45
C LEU A 114 10.48 1.60 4.74
N ALA A 115 9.35 1.80 5.43
CA ALA A 115 9.01 1.01 6.61
C ALA A 115 8.81 -0.48 6.30
N MET A 116 8.22 -0.83 5.15
CA MET A 116 8.10 -2.22 4.68
C MET A 116 9.48 -2.84 4.45
N LEU A 117 10.39 -2.14 3.77
CA LEU A 117 11.73 -2.65 3.48
C LEU A 117 12.54 -2.89 4.76
N ILE A 118 12.43 -1.99 5.74
CA ILE A 118 13.04 -2.17 7.07
C ILE A 118 12.46 -3.38 7.80
N GLY A 119 11.12 -3.53 7.80
CA GLY A 119 10.46 -4.69 8.40
C GLY A 119 10.79 -5.99 7.68
N TRP A 120 10.95 -5.96 6.36
CA TRP A 120 11.32 -7.11 5.56
C TRP A 120 12.75 -7.58 5.86
N ALA A 121 13.69 -6.63 6.01
CA ALA A 121 15.03 -6.95 6.48
C ALA A 121 15.00 -7.62 7.87
N ALA A 122 14.18 -7.12 8.79
CA ALA A 122 13.98 -7.74 10.10
C ALA A 122 13.37 -9.15 10.01
N ALA A 123 12.49 -9.40 9.03
CA ALA A 123 11.87 -10.70 8.79
C ALA A 123 12.88 -11.74 8.26
N MET A 124 13.83 -11.30 7.43
CA MET A 124 14.84 -12.17 6.79
C MET A 124 16.04 -12.48 7.69
N LEU A 125 16.43 -11.56 8.57
CA LEU A 125 17.62 -11.75 9.40
C LEU A 125 17.31 -12.57 10.65
N PRO A 126 18.12 -13.60 10.96
CA PRO A 126 18.04 -14.29 12.24
C PRO A 126 18.47 -13.32 13.34
N MET A 127 17.63 -13.17 14.36
CA MET A 127 17.99 -12.46 15.58
C MET A 127 18.77 -13.44 16.46
N PHE A 128 20.06 -13.15 16.68
CA PHE A 128 20.96 -13.96 17.50
C PHE A 128 20.72 -13.75 18.99
#